data_AF-A0A819ZLD5-F1
#
_entry.id   AF-A0A819ZLD5-F1
#
_cell.length_a   1.000
_cell.length_b   1.000
_cell.length_c   1.000
_cell.angle_alpha   90.00
_cell.angle_beta   90.00
_cell.angle_gamma   90.00
#
_symmetry.space_group_name_H-M   'P 1'
#
loop_
_entity.id
_entity.type
_entity.pdbx_description
1 polymer ?
#
loop_
_entity_poly.entity_id
_entity_poly.type
_entity_poly.pdbx_seq_one_letter_code
_entity_poly.pdbx_strand_id
1 'polypeptide(L)'
;MISNKRKEAISDDSDKLIIRPLGAGQEVGRSCIYLEFKGKKILLDFGIHPGLSGRNALPFIDNIDPEELDLLLVSHFHLDHCGALPWFLNKTNFKGRCFMTHATKAIYKWLLSDCIRVSNVSAEEMLYTEAELTGSMPRIETINFHQEIEVNGIKFWCYHAGHVLGAAMFMIEIAGVKILYTGDFSRQEDRHLMAAEVPNLRPDVLVTEATYGVHVHEPREQRENRFTRLVHDIVTRGGRCLIPVFALGRAQELLLILDEYWSSHPELHEFPIYYASSLAKKCMSVYQTYIDAMNDKIRKQSAVSNPFKFKHIASLKTIDDFDDIGPCVVLASPGMMQSGLSRELFECWCTDKRNGVIIAGYCVEGTLAK
;
A
#
# COMPACT_ATOMS: atom_id res chain seq x y z
N MET A 1 30.57 -56.67 21.87
CA MET A 1 29.34 -56.31 21.15
C MET A 1 29.23 -54.79 21.15
N ILE A 2 29.00 -54.22 19.98
CA ILE A 2 29.22 -52.81 19.65
C ILE A 2 28.16 -51.94 20.37
N SER A 3 28.64 -50.95 21.12
CA SER A 3 27.82 -49.95 21.80
C SER A 3 27.17 -49.05 20.75
N ASN A 4 25.85 -49.16 20.60
CA ASN A 4 25.05 -48.32 19.72
C ASN A 4 24.61 -47.06 20.49
N LYS A 5 25.56 -46.15 20.78
CA LYS A 5 25.22 -44.80 21.22
C LYS A 5 24.73 -44.03 19.99
N ARG A 6 23.40 -43.96 19.81
CA ARG A 6 22.79 -42.92 18.98
C ARG A 6 23.31 -41.58 19.51
N LYS A 7 24.13 -40.89 18.72
CA LYS A 7 24.38 -39.46 18.89
C LYS A 7 23.03 -38.77 18.69
N GLU A 8 22.37 -38.38 19.77
CA GLU A 8 21.38 -37.32 19.69
C GLU A 8 22.12 -36.11 19.14
N ALA A 9 21.77 -35.70 17.92
CA ALA A 9 22.24 -34.44 17.38
C ALA A 9 21.68 -33.35 18.28
N ILE A 10 22.55 -32.74 19.08
CA ILE A 10 22.24 -31.49 19.78
C ILE A 10 21.97 -30.50 18.64
N SER A 11 20.70 -30.24 18.31
CA SER A 11 20.37 -29.18 17.37
C SER A 11 20.80 -27.89 18.06
N ASP A 12 21.84 -27.25 17.53
CA ASP A 12 22.19 -25.90 17.94
C ASP A 12 20.95 -25.03 17.70
N ASP A 13 20.54 -24.23 18.69
CA ASP A 13 19.34 -23.39 18.57
C ASP A 13 19.49 -22.41 17.37
N SER A 14 20.73 -22.20 16.90
CA SER A 14 21.07 -21.48 15.67
C SER A 14 20.53 -22.11 14.37
N ASP A 15 20.19 -23.41 14.36
CA ASP A 15 19.60 -24.12 13.22
C ASP A 15 18.07 -23.95 13.12
N LYS A 16 17.43 -23.29 14.09
CA LYS A 16 15.98 -23.08 14.09
C LYS A 16 15.62 -21.79 13.35
N LEU A 17 14.86 -21.91 12.25
CA LEU A 17 14.20 -20.77 11.61
C LEU A 17 12.94 -20.42 12.39
N ILE A 18 12.85 -19.18 12.88
CA ILE A 18 11.70 -18.64 13.60
C ILE A 18 11.04 -17.58 12.74
N ILE A 19 9.73 -17.74 12.51
CA ILE A 19 8.89 -16.72 11.88
C ILE A 19 7.76 -16.41 12.85
N ARG A 20 7.66 -15.14 13.25
CA ARG A 20 6.69 -14.68 14.25
C ARG A 20 5.99 -13.41 13.75
N PRO A 21 4.70 -13.48 13.39
CA PRO A 21 3.91 -12.27 13.16
C PRO A 21 3.83 -11.45 14.45
N LEU A 22 4.23 -10.17 14.37
CA LEU A 22 3.98 -9.16 15.40
C LEU A 22 2.77 -8.28 15.05
N GLY A 23 2.26 -8.42 13.83
CA GLY A 23 1.00 -7.88 13.32
C GLY A 23 0.65 -8.59 12.01
N ALA A 24 -0.57 -8.40 11.51
CA ALA A 24 -1.16 -9.16 10.38
C ALA A 24 -1.24 -10.69 10.59
N GLY A 25 -1.00 -11.18 11.82
CA GLY A 25 -1.21 -12.56 12.19
C GLY A 25 -2.68 -12.83 12.46
N GLN A 26 -3.39 -13.46 11.52
CA GLN A 26 -4.84 -13.68 11.58
C GLN A 26 -5.69 -12.39 11.58
N GLU A 27 -5.15 -11.29 11.04
CA GLU A 27 -5.84 -10.01 10.88
C GLU A 27 -5.30 -9.27 9.64
N VAL A 28 -6.01 -8.22 9.20
CA VAL A 28 -5.52 -7.29 8.16
C VAL A 28 -5.21 -5.95 8.83
N GLY A 29 -3.96 -5.48 8.69
CA GLY A 29 -3.48 -4.26 9.33
C GLY A 29 -2.14 -4.49 10.05
N ARG A 30 -1.39 -3.41 10.28
CA ARG A 30 -0.12 -3.39 11.05
C ARG A 30 0.85 -4.53 10.70
N SER A 31 0.99 -4.84 9.41
CA SER A 31 1.90 -5.87 8.88
C SER A 31 3.30 -5.66 9.43
N CYS A 32 3.79 -6.71 10.11
CA CYS A 32 5.08 -6.75 10.77
C CYS A 32 5.40 -8.20 11.11
N ILE A 33 6.36 -8.79 10.40
CA ILE A 33 6.74 -10.18 10.57
C ILE A 33 8.20 -10.25 10.96
N TYR A 34 8.47 -10.82 12.13
CA TYR A 34 9.82 -11.07 12.64
C TYR A 34 10.35 -12.40 12.10
N LEU A 35 11.56 -12.38 11.56
CA LEU A 35 12.28 -13.55 11.09
C LEU A 35 13.64 -13.65 11.78
N GLU A 36 13.92 -14.81 12.37
CA GLU A 36 15.20 -15.10 13.02
C GLU A 36 15.77 -16.44 12.55
N PHE A 37 17.02 -16.42 12.10
CA PHE A 37 17.74 -17.62 11.70
C PHE A 37 19.24 -17.41 11.76
N LYS A 38 20.00 -18.37 12.29
CA LYS A 38 21.47 -18.30 12.36
C LYS A 38 21.98 -17.01 13.02
N GLY A 39 21.27 -16.54 14.05
CA GLY A 39 21.56 -15.30 14.78
C GLY A 39 21.30 -14.00 13.98
N LYS A 40 20.65 -14.09 12.82
CA LYS A 40 20.22 -12.94 12.01
C LYS A 40 18.78 -12.60 12.30
N LYS A 41 18.48 -11.32 12.50
CA LYS A 41 17.15 -10.85 12.89
C LYS A 41 16.63 -9.82 11.88
N ILE A 42 15.52 -10.15 11.23
CA ILE A 42 14.94 -9.38 10.14
C ILE A 42 13.49 -9.02 10.49
N LEU A 43 13.11 -7.80 10.16
CA LEU A 43 11.72 -7.35 10.20
C LEU A 43 11.20 -7.16 8.77
N LEU A 44 10.02 -7.71 8.50
CA LEU A 44 9.33 -7.59 7.21
C LEU A 44 8.11 -6.71 7.42
N ASP A 45 8.12 -5.54 6.78
CA ASP A 45 7.17 -4.44 6.98
C ASP A 45 7.09 -3.89 8.42
N PHE A 46 6.56 -2.67 8.53
CA PHE A 46 6.25 -2.04 9.81
C PHE A 46 5.11 -1.03 9.66
N GLY A 47 3.88 -1.54 9.61
CA GLY A 47 2.67 -0.75 9.39
C GLY A 47 1.91 -0.33 10.64
N ILE A 48 0.79 0.37 10.43
CA ILE A 48 -0.23 0.68 11.44
C ILE A 48 -1.55 -0.06 11.15
N HIS A 49 -2.35 -0.30 12.19
CA HIS A 49 -3.69 -0.87 12.03
C HIS A 49 -4.72 0.26 11.80
N PRO A 50 -5.38 0.37 10.63
CA PRO A 50 -6.26 1.51 10.31
C PRO A 50 -7.53 1.62 11.18
N GLY A 51 -7.98 0.53 11.79
CA GLY A 51 -9.11 0.48 12.72
C GLY A 51 -8.75 0.74 14.20
N LEU A 52 -7.49 1.02 14.51
CA LEU A 52 -7.03 1.30 15.89
C LEU A 52 -6.35 2.67 15.96
N SER A 53 -6.25 3.22 17.17
CA SER A 53 -5.68 4.56 17.42
C SER A 53 -4.47 4.54 18.34
N GLY A 54 -3.63 5.56 18.22
CA GLY A 54 -2.44 5.75 19.05
C GLY A 54 -1.50 4.55 19.03
N ARG A 55 -0.92 4.22 20.20
CA ARG A 55 0.01 3.09 20.35
C ARG A 55 -0.64 1.73 20.05
N ASN A 56 -1.95 1.59 20.22
CA ASN A 56 -2.65 0.33 19.96
C ASN A 56 -2.65 -0.04 18.47
N ALA A 57 -2.46 0.95 17.58
CA ALA A 57 -2.33 0.72 16.15
C ALA A 57 -0.97 0.14 15.74
N LEU A 58 0.03 0.14 16.63
CA LEU A 58 1.35 -0.42 16.34
C LEU A 58 1.35 -1.95 16.38
N PRO A 59 2.31 -2.60 15.69
CA PRO A 59 2.63 -4.01 15.92
C PRO A 59 3.08 -4.26 17.38
N PHE A 60 3.01 -5.52 17.82
CA PHE A 60 3.46 -5.96 19.15
C PHE A 60 4.99 -6.02 19.28
N ILE A 61 5.63 -4.87 19.05
CA ILE A 61 7.10 -4.71 19.00
C ILE A 61 7.78 -4.95 20.34
N ASP A 62 7.07 -4.81 21.46
CA ASP A 62 7.60 -5.02 22.82
C ASP A 62 8.18 -6.43 23.06
N ASN A 63 7.89 -7.38 22.16
CA ASN A 63 8.40 -8.76 22.19
C ASN A 63 9.79 -8.94 21.55
N ILE A 64 10.39 -7.88 21.00
CA ILE A 64 11.74 -7.90 20.41
C ILE A 64 12.52 -6.64 20.79
N ASP A 65 13.85 -6.72 20.76
CA ASP A 65 14.71 -5.55 20.92
C ASP A 65 15.05 -4.96 19.53
N PRO A 66 14.61 -3.73 19.21
CA PRO A 66 14.93 -3.08 17.94
C PRO A 66 16.44 -2.93 17.69
N GLU A 67 17.26 -2.83 18.73
CA GLU A 67 18.71 -2.67 18.60
C GLU A 67 19.39 -3.92 18.00
N GLU A 68 18.80 -5.10 18.18
CA GLU A 68 19.32 -6.37 17.70
C GLU A 68 18.94 -6.71 16.25
N LEU A 69 18.08 -5.90 15.62
CA LEU A 69 17.63 -6.13 14.24
C LEU A 69 18.71 -5.71 13.24
N ASP A 70 19.06 -6.63 12.34
CA ASP A 70 20.00 -6.38 11.25
C ASP A 70 19.36 -5.59 10.10
N LEU A 71 18.12 -5.96 9.76
CA LEU A 71 17.49 -5.60 8.50
C LEU A 71 15.99 -5.38 8.65
N LEU A 72 15.48 -4.35 7.98
CA LEU A 72 14.06 -4.07 7.80
C LEU A 72 13.76 -3.95 6.30
N LEU A 73 12.87 -4.79 5.79
CA LEU A 73 12.46 -4.79 4.37
C LEU A 73 11.00 -4.36 4.27
N VAL A 74 10.74 -3.28 3.52
CA VAL A 74 9.38 -2.75 3.34
C VAL A 74 8.89 -3.06 1.93
N SER A 75 7.85 -3.89 1.86
CA SER A 75 7.25 -4.42 0.63
C SER A 75 6.68 -3.33 -0.26
N HIS A 76 5.85 -2.45 0.30
CA HIS A 76 5.18 -1.39 -0.44
C HIS A 76 4.71 -0.24 0.47
N PHE A 77 4.11 0.77 -0.14
CA PHE A 77 3.85 2.05 0.50
C PHE A 77 2.51 2.13 1.26
N HIS A 78 1.68 1.08 1.32
CA HIS A 78 0.43 1.18 2.08
C HIS A 78 0.68 1.33 3.59
N LEU A 79 -0.26 1.99 4.27
CA LEU A 79 -0.13 2.38 5.68
C LEU A 79 0.00 1.19 6.61
N ASP A 80 -0.69 0.11 6.32
CA ASP A 80 -0.62 -1.15 7.02
C ASP A 80 0.67 -1.92 6.78
N HIS A 81 1.57 -1.43 5.92
CA HIS A 81 2.91 -2.01 5.70
C HIS A 81 4.06 -1.07 6.05
N CYS A 82 3.86 0.26 5.98
CA CYS A 82 4.94 1.22 6.27
C CYS A 82 4.52 2.39 7.17
N GLY A 83 3.27 2.46 7.61
CA GLY A 83 2.73 3.61 8.33
C GLY A 83 3.36 3.84 9.69
N ALA A 84 3.92 2.82 10.35
CA ALA A 84 4.59 3.00 11.65
C ALA A 84 6.09 3.26 11.51
N LEU A 85 6.62 3.26 10.28
CA LEU A 85 8.05 3.35 10.00
C LEU A 85 8.72 4.64 10.52
N PRO A 86 8.13 5.85 10.43
CA PRO A 86 8.73 7.04 11.03
C PRO A 86 8.90 6.93 12.54
N TRP A 87 7.91 6.35 13.22
CA TRP A 87 7.99 6.08 14.65
C TRP A 87 9.09 5.06 14.95
N PHE A 88 9.12 3.96 14.20
CA PHE A 88 10.09 2.89 14.42
C PHE A 88 11.53 3.37 14.24
N LEU A 89 11.80 4.05 13.13
CA LEU A 89 13.14 4.53 12.84
C LEU A 89 13.56 5.59 13.86
N ASN A 90 12.74 6.60 14.16
CA ASN A 90 13.22 7.74 14.95
C ASN A 90 13.02 7.61 16.48
N LYS A 91 12.08 6.79 16.94
CA LYS A 91 11.70 6.69 18.36
C LYS A 91 12.08 5.37 19.03
N THR A 92 12.81 4.50 18.34
CA THR A 92 13.35 3.26 18.89
C THR A 92 14.87 3.21 18.73
N ASN A 93 15.52 2.24 19.39
CA ASN A 93 16.96 2.02 19.30
C ASN A 93 17.38 1.22 18.05
N PHE A 94 16.52 1.10 17.03
CA PHE A 94 16.85 0.42 15.78
C PHE A 94 18.10 1.01 15.13
N LYS A 95 19.12 0.17 14.91
CA LYS A 95 20.41 0.52 14.28
C LYS A 95 20.67 -0.21 12.96
N GLY A 96 19.80 -1.17 12.60
CA GLY A 96 19.89 -1.92 11.36
C GLY A 96 19.63 -1.07 10.11
N ARG A 97 19.67 -1.73 8.95
CA ARG A 97 19.43 -1.08 7.64
C ARG A 97 17.99 -1.29 7.20
N CYS A 98 17.38 -0.26 6.61
CA CYS A 98 16.00 -0.31 6.12
C CYS A 98 15.98 -0.19 4.60
N PHE A 99 15.25 -1.04 3.88
CA PHE A 99 15.18 -1.00 2.41
C PHE A 99 13.75 -0.89 1.89
N MET A 100 13.62 -0.10 0.82
CA MET A 100 12.41 0.04 -0.01
C MET A 100 12.81 0.02 -1.49
N THR A 101 11.86 -0.22 -2.39
CA THR A 101 12.08 0.14 -3.80
C THR A 101 12.11 1.66 -3.98
N HIS A 102 12.69 2.12 -5.09
CA HIS A 102 12.75 3.56 -5.41
C HIS A 102 11.36 4.22 -5.41
N ALA A 103 10.39 3.59 -6.07
CA ALA A 103 9.01 4.09 -6.14
C ALA A 103 8.34 4.07 -4.76
N THR A 104 8.49 2.99 -3.98
CA THR A 104 7.94 2.90 -2.61
C THR A 104 8.46 4.03 -1.74
N LYS A 105 9.77 4.30 -1.71
CA LYS A 105 10.37 5.40 -0.92
C LYS A 105 9.85 6.77 -1.33
N ALA A 106 9.68 7.02 -2.63
CA ALA A 106 9.19 8.30 -3.13
C ALA A 106 7.71 8.54 -2.78
N ILE A 107 6.89 7.50 -2.87
CA ILE A 107 5.45 7.55 -2.56
C ILE A 107 5.22 7.64 -1.05
N TYR A 108 5.98 6.85 -0.27
CA TYR A 108 5.97 6.84 1.20
C TYR A 108 5.98 8.24 1.80
N LYS A 109 6.89 9.11 1.34
CA LYS A 109 6.99 10.50 1.82
C LYS A 109 5.68 11.26 1.68
N TRP A 110 5.03 11.15 0.52
CA TRP A 110 3.82 11.92 0.26
C TRP A 110 2.59 11.29 0.88
N LEU A 111 2.48 9.96 0.86
CA LEU A 111 1.35 9.28 1.48
C LEU A 111 1.32 9.53 3.00
N LEU A 112 2.45 9.38 3.69
CA LEU A 112 2.47 9.61 5.14
C LEU A 112 2.26 11.08 5.50
N SER A 113 2.73 12.02 4.67
CA SER A 113 2.43 13.45 4.82
C SER A 113 0.92 13.73 4.69
N ASP A 114 0.23 13.05 3.75
CA ASP A 114 -1.25 13.11 3.67
C ASP A 114 -1.89 12.63 4.96
N CYS A 115 -1.42 11.48 5.47
CA CYS A 115 -2.00 10.83 6.63
C CYS A 115 -1.81 11.65 7.90
N ILE A 116 -0.63 12.25 8.10
CA ILE A 116 -0.39 13.17 9.22
C ILE A 116 -1.37 14.35 9.16
N ARG A 117 -1.60 14.92 7.98
CA ARG A 117 -2.50 16.06 7.80
C ARG A 117 -3.98 15.71 7.96
N VAL A 118 -4.40 14.55 7.45
CA VAL A 118 -5.80 14.08 7.47
C VAL A 118 -6.18 13.50 8.83
N SER A 119 -5.20 13.11 9.64
CA SER A 119 -5.41 12.59 10.98
C SER A 119 -6.07 13.64 11.88
N ASN A 120 -7.28 13.35 12.36
CA ASN A 120 -7.99 14.15 13.38
C ASN A 120 -7.63 13.69 14.81
N VAL A 121 -6.56 12.92 14.96
CA VAL A 121 -6.08 12.41 16.24
C VAL A 121 -5.47 13.56 17.06
N SER A 122 -5.66 13.53 18.38
CA SER A 122 -5.08 14.54 19.27
C SER A 122 -3.55 14.55 19.16
N ALA A 123 -2.91 15.67 19.48
CA ALA A 123 -1.45 15.76 19.47
C ALA A 123 -0.77 14.72 20.39
N GLU A 124 -1.46 14.27 21.44
CA GLU A 124 -0.97 13.28 22.40
C GLU A 124 -1.02 11.84 21.85
N GLU A 125 -1.94 11.55 20.95
CA GLU A 125 -2.12 10.23 20.33
C GLU A 125 -1.38 10.09 18.99
N MET A 126 -0.84 11.19 18.45
CA MET A 126 -0.06 11.18 17.22
C MET A 126 1.25 10.41 17.39
N LEU A 127 1.41 9.32 16.62
CA LEU A 127 2.59 8.47 16.69
C LEU A 127 3.87 9.23 16.28
N TYR A 128 3.78 10.05 15.25
CA TYR A 128 4.92 10.80 14.72
C TYR A 128 4.51 12.08 13.99
N THR A 129 5.46 13.01 13.86
CA THR A 129 5.30 14.31 13.19
C THR A 129 5.88 14.30 11.77
N GLU A 130 5.57 15.35 10.99
CA GLU A 130 6.17 15.58 9.65
C GLU A 130 7.72 15.68 9.72
N ALA A 131 8.24 16.22 10.83
CA ALA A 131 9.68 16.31 11.06
C ALA A 131 10.30 14.91 11.23
N GLU A 132 9.63 14.01 11.93
CA GLU A 132 10.08 12.62 12.12
C GLU A 132 9.94 11.82 10.81
N LEU A 133 8.87 12.03 10.04
CA LEU A 133 8.77 11.50 8.67
C LEU A 133 9.97 11.96 7.82
N THR A 134 10.29 13.25 7.83
CA THR A 134 11.43 13.80 7.11
C THR A 134 12.76 13.22 7.60
N GLY A 135 12.93 13.07 8.92
CA GLY A 135 14.10 12.46 9.55
C GLY A 135 14.27 10.96 9.25
N SER A 136 13.19 10.26 8.90
CA SER A 136 13.25 8.85 8.50
C SER A 136 13.83 8.64 7.10
N MET A 137 13.66 9.61 6.19
CA MET A 137 14.00 9.46 4.76
C MET A 137 15.48 9.14 4.48
N PRO A 138 16.48 9.73 5.17
CA PRO A 138 17.88 9.38 4.97
C PRO A 138 18.26 7.98 5.50
N ARG A 139 17.45 7.41 6.40
CA ARG A 139 17.67 6.08 7.00
C ARG A 139 17.12 4.92 6.16
N ILE A 140 16.37 5.24 5.12
CA ILE A 140 15.77 4.27 4.21
C ILE A 140 16.66 4.19 2.96
N GLU A 141 17.22 3.03 2.68
CA GLU A 141 17.98 2.76 1.47
C GLU A 141 17.07 2.24 0.36
N THR A 142 17.51 2.38 -0.88
CA THR A 142 16.73 1.94 -2.06
C THR A 142 17.37 0.74 -2.72
N ILE A 143 16.54 -0.21 -3.14
CA ILE A 143 16.93 -1.40 -3.91
C ILE A 143 16.20 -1.39 -5.27
N ASN A 144 16.91 -1.79 -6.34
CA ASN A 144 16.29 -2.06 -7.64
C ASN A 144 15.71 -3.47 -7.68
N PHE A 145 14.66 -3.67 -8.48
CA PHE A 145 14.17 -5.01 -8.76
C PHE A 145 15.29 -5.89 -9.32
N HIS A 146 15.31 -7.14 -8.87
CA HIS A 146 16.29 -8.18 -9.23
C HIS A 146 17.76 -7.88 -8.88
N GLN A 147 18.04 -6.82 -8.14
CA GLN A 147 19.37 -6.54 -7.59
C GLN A 147 19.58 -7.35 -6.31
N GLU A 148 20.67 -8.13 -6.24
CA GLU A 148 21.10 -8.77 -4.99
C GLU A 148 21.87 -7.77 -4.12
N ILE A 149 21.47 -7.66 -2.85
CA ILE A 149 22.19 -6.92 -1.80
C ILE A 149 22.50 -7.89 -0.66
N GLU A 150 23.65 -7.71 -0.02
CA GLU A 150 24.03 -8.46 1.17
C GLU A 150 24.26 -7.53 2.36
N VAL A 151 23.63 -7.85 3.50
CA VAL A 151 23.78 -7.14 4.78
C VAL A 151 24.05 -8.15 5.87
N ASN A 152 25.20 -8.07 6.53
CA ASN A 152 25.57 -8.97 7.64
C ASN A 152 25.41 -10.47 7.30
N GLY A 153 25.66 -10.90 6.05
CA GLY A 153 25.49 -12.28 5.61
C GLY A 153 24.05 -12.68 5.26
N ILE A 154 23.12 -11.73 5.23
CA ILE A 154 21.75 -11.88 4.72
C ILE A 154 21.76 -11.38 3.28
N LYS A 155 21.52 -12.29 2.32
CA LYS A 155 21.31 -11.92 0.92
C LYS A 155 19.84 -11.66 0.68
N PHE A 156 19.50 -10.63 -0.08
CA PHE A 156 18.13 -10.38 -0.48
C PHE A 156 18.05 -9.64 -1.82
N TRP A 157 16.94 -9.87 -2.50
CA TRP A 157 16.54 -9.18 -3.72
C TRP A 157 15.02 -9.11 -3.77
N CYS A 158 14.46 -8.31 -4.67
CA CYS A 158 13.01 -8.22 -4.82
C CYS A 158 12.53 -8.45 -6.25
N TYR A 159 11.32 -8.99 -6.33
CA TYR A 159 10.54 -9.21 -7.54
C TYR A 159 9.37 -8.22 -7.58
N HIS A 160 8.81 -7.99 -8.76
CA HIS A 160 7.59 -7.18 -8.86
C HIS A 160 6.40 -7.90 -8.20
N ALA A 161 5.67 -7.20 -7.34
CA ALA A 161 4.45 -7.72 -6.69
C ALA A 161 3.14 -7.32 -7.40
N GLY A 162 3.20 -6.47 -8.42
CA GLY A 162 1.99 -5.82 -8.94
C GLY A 162 1.34 -4.97 -7.87
N HIS A 163 0.03 -5.09 -7.64
CA HIS A 163 -0.74 -4.45 -6.55
C HIS A 163 -0.72 -2.91 -6.55
N VAL A 164 0.43 -2.31 -6.25
CA VAL A 164 0.69 -0.87 -6.31
C VAL A 164 2.08 -0.55 -6.87
N LEU A 165 2.26 0.68 -7.35
CA LEU A 165 3.52 1.11 -7.97
C LEU A 165 4.73 0.96 -7.04
N GLY A 166 5.68 0.10 -7.41
CA GLY A 166 6.88 -0.16 -6.62
C GLY A 166 6.77 -1.29 -5.60
N ALA A 167 5.62 -1.96 -5.49
CA ALA A 167 5.46 -3.09 -4.58
C ALA A 167 6.41 -4.23 -4.92
N ALA A 168 6.98 -4.82 -3.87
CA ALA A 168 8.06 -5.79 -3.95
C ALA A 168 7.75 -7.06 -3.15
N MET A 169 7.98 -8.22 -3.77
CA MET A 169 8.12 -9.49 -3.07
C MET A 169 9.61 -9.70 -2.77
N PHE A 170 9.99 -9.78 -1.49
CA PHE A 170 11.38 -9.96 -1.10
C PHE A 170 11.74 -11.43 -0.99
N MET A 171 12.75 -11.85 -1.72
CA MET A 171 13.42 -13.13 -1.54
C MET A 171 14.65 -12.91 -0.66
N ILE A 172 14.78 -13.72 0.37
CA ILE A 172 15.80 -13.61 1.41
C ILE A 172 16.51 -14.95 1.49
N GLU A 173 17.84 -14.92 1.52
CA GLU A 173 18.68 -16.09 1.62
C GLU A 173 19.68 -15.95 2.77
N ILE A 174 19.64 -16.91 3.69
CA ILE A 174 20.54 -17.00 4.85
C ILE A 174 21.04 -18.44 4.92
N ALA A 175 22.36 -18.63 4.82
CA ALA A 175 23.00 -19.96 4.87
C ALA A 175 22.35 -20.99 3.92
N GLY A 176 21.91 -20.55 2.73
CA GLY A 176 21.28 -21.39 1.71
C GLY A 176 19.76 -21.56 1.83
N VAL A 177 19.16 -21.25 2.98
CA VAL A 177 17.70 -21.29 3.18
C VAL A 177 17.06 -20.06 2.56
N LYS A 178 16.05 -20.26 1.71
CA LYS A 178 15.37 -19.21 0.95
C LYS A 178 13.95 -18.96 1.47
N ILE A 179 13.67 -17.73 1.86
CA ILE A 179 12.35 -17.26 2.29
C ILE A 179 11.83 -16.23 1.30
N LEU A 180 10.63 -16.44 0.77
CA LEU A 180 9.92 -15.45 -0.05
C LEU A 180 8.82 -14.81 0.79
N TYR A 181 8.91 -13.50 0.99
CA TYR A 181 7.83 -12.69 1.54
C TYR A 181 7.13 -11.92 0.42
N THR A 182 5.83 -12.15 0.24
CA THR A 182 5.11 -11.51 -0.88
C THR A 182 4.74 -10.05 -0.61
N GLY A 183 4.64 -9.64 0.66
CA GLY A 183 3.78 -8.51 0.99
C GLY A 183 2.37 -8.74 0.43
N ASP A 184 1.74 -7.68 -0.05
CA ASP A 184 0.53 -7.79 -0.87
C ASP A 184 0.90 -7.91 -2.35
N PHE A 185 0.19 -8.75 -3.09
CA PHE A 185 0.51 -8.98 -4.50
C PHE A 185 -0.73 -9.25 -5.37
N SER A 186 -0.65 -8.89 -6.65
CA SER A 186 -1.68 -9.23 -7.65
C SER A 186 -1.06 -9.99 -8.81
N ARG A 187 -1.65 -11.13 -9.17
CA ARG A 187 -1.25 -11.95 -10.33
C ARG A 187 -1.94 -11.56 -11.63
N GLN A 188 -2.76 -10.51 -11.63
CA GLN A 188 -3.42 -9.98 -12.82
C GLN A 188 -2.81 -8.64 -13.21
N GLU A 189 -2.61 -8.44 -14.51
CA GLU A 189 -2.20 -7.16 -15.06
C GLU A 189 -3.39 -6.19 -15.03
N ASP A 190 -3.11 -4.96 -14.60
CA ASP A 190 -4.07 -3.85 -14.54
C ASP A 190 -3.85 -2.91 -15.73
N ARG A 191 -4.56 -1.77 -15.78
CA ARG A 191 -4.34 -0.76 -16.83
C ARG A 191 -2.93 -0.19 -16.79
N HIS A 192 -2.33 -0.06 -15.60
CA HIS A 192 -0.96 0.49 -15.45
C HIS A 192 0.07 -0.40 -14.77
N LEU A 193 -0.33 -1.40 -13.98
CA LEU A 193 0.62 -2.25 -13.25
C LEU A 193 0.77 -3.60 -13.92
N MET A 194 2.00 -4.11 -13.86
CA MET A 194 2.29 -5.50 -14.21
C MET A 194 1.73 -6.46 -13.17
N ALA A 195 1.49 -7.71 -13.58
CA ALA A 195 1.25 -8.79 -12.64
C ALA A 195 2.53 -9.06 -11.82
N ALA A 196 2.37 -9.60 -10.62
CA ALA A 196 3.47 -10.12 -9.84
C ALA A 196 4.25 -11.16 -10.64
N GLU A 197 5.53 -11.33 -10.34
CA GLU A 197 6.36 -12.35 -10.95
C GLU A 197 6.19 -13.72 -10.28
N VAL A 198 6.54 -14.80 -10.98
CA VAL A 198 6.79 -16.10 -10.32
C VAL A 198 8.29 -16.28 -10.32
N PRO A 199 8.97 -16.28 -9.16
CA PRO A 199 10.40 -16.52 -9.10
C PRO A 199 10.76 -17.86 -9.73
N ASN A 200 11.81 -17.89 -10.57
CA ASN A 200 12.38 -19.12 -11.08
C ASN A 200 13.05 -19.96 -9.98
N LEU A 201 13.49 -19.28 -8.90
CA LEU A 201 14.05 -19.91 -7.71
C LEU A 201 12.91 -20.36 -6.79
N ARG A 202 12.98 -21.61 -6.33
CA ARG A 202 12.02 -22.15 -5.36
C ARG A 202 12.42 -21.72 -3.94
N PRO A 203 11.55 -21.00 -3.20
CA PRO A 203 11.79 -20.76 -1.79
C PRO A 203 11.54 -22.03 -0.97
N ASP A 204 12.24 -22.18 0.14
CA ASP A 204 11.97 -23.20 1.15
C ASP A 204 10.77 -22.80 2.01
N VAL A 205 10.59 -21.48 2.24
CA VAL A 205 9.46 -20.92 2.98
C VAL A 205 8.79 -19.80 2.21
N LEU A 206 7.48 -19.84 2.11
CA LEU A 206 6.65 -18.78 1.56
C LEU A 206 5.84 -18.12 2.68
N VAL A 207 6.03 -16.82 2.88
CA VAL A 207 5.17 -15.98 3.72
C VAL A 207 4.32 -15.15 2.78
N THR A 208 3.02 -15.43 2.74
CA THR A 208 2.09 -14.84 1.76
C THR A 208 0.85 -14.24 2.41
N GLU A 209 0.29 -13.21 1.78
CA GLU A 209 -0.99 -12.64 2.18
C GLU A 209 -2.16 -13.63 2.01
N ALA A 210 -3.27 -13.34 2.70
CA ALA A 210 -4.49 -14.16 2.64
C ALA A 210 -5.77 -13.34 2.42
N THR A 211 -5.64 -12.07 1.98
CA THR A 211 -6.73 -11.08 1.97
C THR A 211 -7.96 -11.57 1.22
N TYR A 212 -7.77 -12.16 0.04
CA TYR A 212 -8.83 -12.72 -0.80
C TYR A 212 -8.67 -14.23 -1.04
N GLY A 213 -7.93 -14.94 -0.18
CA GLY A 213 -7.52 -16.33 -0.41
C GLY A 213 -8.67 -17.34 -0.60
N VAL A 214 -9.87 -17.01 -0.16
CA VAL A 214 -11.10 -17.84 -0.30
C VAL A 214 -12.11 -17.27 -1.29
N HIS A 215 -11.75 -16.19 -2.01
CA HIS A 215 -12.62 -15.52 -2.98
C HIS A 215 -12.11 -15.72 -4.40
N VAL A 216 -13.05 -15.86 -5.34
CA VAL A 216 -12.74 -15.88 -6.77
C VAL A 216 -13.09 -14.51 -7.35
N HIS A 217 -12.10 -13.85 -7.98
CA HIS A 217 -12.33 -12.57 -8.60
C HIS A 217 -13.17 -12.70 -9.88
N GLU A 218 -14.18 -11.86 -10.03
CA GLU A 218 -14.85 -11.62 -11.30
C GLU A 218 -13.83 -11.13 -12.36
N PRO A 219 -14.01 -11.40 -13.66
CA PRO A 219 -13.14 -10.87 -14.71
C PRO A 219 -13.01 -9.34 -14.64
N ARG A 220 -11.81 -8.81 -14.94
CA ARG A 220 -11.51 -7.36 -14.88
C ARG A 220 -12.53 -6.52 -15.66
N GLU A 221 -12.85 -6.92 -16.89
CA GLU A 221 -13.84 -6.24 -17.74
C GLU A 221 -15.22 -6.15 -17.06
N GLN A 222 -15.67 -7.21 -16.40
CA GLN A 222 -16.95 -7.21 -15.68
C GLN A 222 -16.92 -6.28 -14.48
N ARG A 223 -15.82 -6.25 -13.72
CA ARG A 223 -15.64 -5.32 -12.58
C ARG A 223 -15.61 -3.87 -13.04
N GLU A 224 -14.87 -3.56 -14.10
CA GLU A 224 -14.80 -2.20 -14.67
C GLU A 224 -16.16 -1.75 -15.22
N ASN A 225 -16.88 -2.63 -15.92
CA ASN A 225 -18.24 -2.34 -16.40
C ASN A 225 -19.22 -2.14 -15.24
N ARG A 226 -19.14 -2.94 -14.18
CA ARG A 226 -19.98 -2.76 -12.99
C ARG A 226 -19.68 -1.44 -12.28
N PHE A 227 -18.42 -1.10 -12.11
CA PHE A 227 -17.99 0.17 -11.52
C PHE A 227 -18.49 1.37 -12.32
N THR A 228 -18.21 1.42 -13.62
CA THR A 228 -18.60 2.54 -14.49
C THR A 228 -20.11 2.71 -14.61
N ARG A 229 -20.88 1.61 -14.68
CA ARG A 229 -22.34 1.65 -14.66
C ARG A 229 -22.89 2.26 -13.36
N LEU A 230 -22.36 1.87 -12.21
CA LEU A 230 -22.78 2.44 -10.93
C LEU A 230 -22.53 3.95 -10.87
N VAL A 231 -21.37 4.40 -11.35
CA VAL A 231 -21.04 5.83 -11.43
C VAL A 231 -22.01 6.56 -12.37
N HIS A 232 -22.26 6.00 -13.57
CA HIS A 232 -23.20 6.53 -14.56
C HIS A 232 -24.62 6.68 -13.97
N ASP A 233 -25.13 5.63 -13.33
CA ASP A 233 -26.47 5.61 -12.74
C ASP A 233 -26.62 6.67 -11.63
N ILE A 234 -25.57 6.93 -10.84
CA ILE A 234 -25.60 7.94 -9.78
C ILE A 234 -25.66 9.36 -10.37
N VAL A 235 -24.83 9.67 -11.37
CA VAL A 235 -24.82 11.03 -11.94
C VAL A 235 -26.09 11.31 -12.76
N THR A 236 -26.58 10.33 -13.52
CA THR A 236 -27.79 10.48 -14.36
C THR A 236 -29.09 10.59 -13.56
N ARG A 237 -29.17 9.98 -12.36
CA ARG A 237 -30.31 10.21 -11.44
C ARG A 237 -30.22 11.53 -10.66
N GLY A 238 -29.29 12.40 -11.03
CA GLY A 238 -29.12 13.73 -10.45
C GLY A 238 -28.36 13.73 -9.12
N GLY A 239 -27.55 12.71 -8.85
CA GLY A 239 -26.84 12.51 -7.59
C GLY A 239 -25.34 12.75 -7.68
N ARG A 240 -24.70 12.76 -6.50
CA ARG A 240 -23.26 12.89 -6.33
C ARG A 240 -22.65 11.53 -6.01
N CYS A 241 -21.60 11.17 -6.72
CA CYS A 241 -20.89 9.90 -6.55
C CYS A 241 -19.61 10.13 -5.75
N LEU A 242 -19.58 9.69 -4.50
CA LEU A 242 -18.38 9.67 -3.67
C LEU A 242 -17.62 8.36 -3.87
N ILE A 243 -16.32 8.46 -4.13
CA ILE A 243 -15.41 7.30 -4.22
C ILE A 243 -14.27 7.54 -3.21
N PRO A 244 -14.41 7.06 -1.96
CA PRO A 244 -13.38 7.23 -0.96
C PRO A 244 -12.16 6.36 -1.32
N VAL A 245 -11.00 6.99 -1.47
CA VAL A 245 -9.75 6.30 -1.85
C VAL A 245 -8.54 7.11 -1.37
N PHE A 246 -7.45 6.43 -1.01
CA PHE A 246 -6.19 7.13 -0.76
C PHE A 246 -5.67 7.81 -2.04
N ALA A 247 -4.96 8.93 -1.87
CA ALA A 247 -4.40 9.70 -2.97
C ALA A 247 -3.41 8.91 -3.86
N LEU A 248 -2.81 7.85 -3.33
CA LEU A 248 -1.80 7.03 -4.00
C LEU A 248 -2.19 5.55 -3.90
N GLY A 249 -2.03 4.82 -5.01
CA GLY A 249 -2.36 3.40 -5.11
C GLY A 249 -3.53 3.19 -6.04
N ARG A 250 -4.65 2.67 -5.52
CA ARG A 250 -5.79 2.29 -6.36
C ARG A 250 -6.51 3.45 -7.03
N ALA A 251 -6.40 4.66 -6.50
CA ALA A 251 -6.94 5.86 -7.13
C ALA A 251 -6.49 6.00 -8.59
N GLN A 252 -5.21 5.75 -8.88
CA GLN A 252 -4.68 5.94 -10.25
C GLN A 252 -5.34 5.02 -11.27
N GLU A 253 -5.73 3.80 -10.87
CA GLU A 253 -6.48 2.88 -11.73
C GLU A 253 -7.90 3.36 -11.97
N LEU A 254 -8.59 3.80 -10.91
CA LEU A 254 -9.95 4.32 -11.01
C LEU A 254 -10.00 5.57 -11.89
N LEU A 255 -9.00 6.45 -11.79
CA LEU A 255 -8.87 7.63 -12.65
C LEU A 255 -8.67 7.25 -14.12
N LEU A 256 -7.84 6.24 -14.42
CA LEU A 256 -7.68 5.72 -15.80
C LEU A 256 -8.97 5.11 -16.35
N ILE A 257 -9.73 4.37 -15.52
CA ILE A 257 -11.02 3.79 -15.93
C ILE A 257 -12.02 4.90 -16.23
N LEU A 258 -12.14 5.89 -15.34
CA LEU A 258 -13.11 6.99 -15.48
C LEU A 258 -12.79 7.90 -16.66
N ASP A 259 -11.53 8.25 -16.89
CA ASP A 259 -11.14 9.13 -18.01
C ASP A 259 -11.39 8.46 -19.38
N GLU A 260 -11.14 7.14 -19.48
CA GLU A 260 -11.47 6.36 -20.68
C GLU A 260 -13.00 6.22 -20.87
N TYR A 261 -13.74 5.98 -19.77
CA TYR A 261 -15.19 5.89 -19.82
C TYR A 261 -15.83 7.21 -20.24
N TRP A 262 -15.42 8.34 -19.65
CA TRP A 262 -15.90 9.68 -20.06
C TRP A 262 -15.52 10.01 -21.51
N SER A 263 -14.33 9.61 -21.96
CA SER A 263 -13.91 9.82 -23.36
C SER A 263 -14.83 9.13 -24.37
N SER A 264 -15.49 8.03 -23.97
CA SER A 264 -16.38 7.24 -24.82
C SER A 264 -17.87 7.60 -24.69
N HIS A 265 -18.24 8.46 -23.74
CA HIS A 265 -19.63 8.82 -23.43
C HIS A 265 -19.82 10.36 -23.40
N PRO A 266 -20.02 11.00 -24.57
CA PRO A 266 -20.20 12.45 -24.67
C PRO A 266 -21.34 13.02 -23.83
N GLU A 267 -22.39 12.22 -23.59
CA GLU A 267 -23.52 12.58 -22.73
C GLU A 267 -23.13 12.80 -21.26
N LEU A 268 -21.98 12.29 -20.82
CA LEU A 268 -21.47 12.49 -19.46
C LEU A 268 -20.58 13.72 -19.32
N HIS A 269 -20.26 14.43 -20.42
CA HIS A 269 -19.31 15.54 -20.40
C HIS A 269 -19.78 16.75 -19.60
N GLU A 270 -21.09 16.83 -19.30
CA GLU A 270 -21.64 17.84 -18.39
C GLU A 270 -21.37 17.52 -16.91
N PHE A 271 -21.09 16.27 -16.55
CA PHE A 271 -20.84 15.84 -15.17
C PHE A 271 -19.34 15.87 -14.87
N PRO A 272 -18.85 16.77 -14.00
CA PRO A 272 -17.44 16.85 -13.67
C PRO A 272 -16.97 15.69 -12.79
N ILE A 273 -15.73 15.25 -13.04
CA ILE A 273 -15.00 14.33 -12.15
C ILE A 273 -13.91 15.12 -11.43
N TYR A 274 -13.90 15.05 -10.10
CA TYR A 274 -12.89 15.67 -9.26
C TYR A 274 -12.02 14.62 -8.59
N TYR A 275 -10.71 14.81 -8.69
CA TYR A 275 -9.73 14.13 -7.86
C TYR A 275 -9.33 15.06 -6.72
N ALA A 276 -9.94 14.83 -5.56
CA ALA A 276 -9.86 15.69 -4.39
C ALA A 276 -8.72 15.24 -3.46
N SER A 277 -7.54 15.80 -3.70
CA SER A 277 -6.39 15.63 -2.83
C SER A 277 -5.46 16.83 -2.99
N SER A 278 -5.08 17.45 -1.87
CA SER A 278 -4.06 18.50 -1.87
C SER A 278 -2.66 17.99 -2.26
N LEU A 279 -2.47 16.66 -2.36
CA LEU A 279 -1.28 16.03 -2.91
C LEU A 279 -1.43 15.55 -4.35
N ALA A 280 -2.62 15.63 -4.95
CA ALA A 280 -2.92 15.11 -6.30
C ALA A 280 -1.81 15.42 -7.31
N LYS A 281 -1.40 16.69 -7.42
CA LYS A 281 -0.36 17.13 -8.36
C LYS A 281 1.01 16.50 -8.08
N LYS A 282 1.39 16.37 -6.80
CA LYS A 282 2.66 15.75 -6.39
C LYS A 282 2.63 14.24 -6.60
N CYS A 283 1.52 13.60 -6.24
CA CYS A 283 1.27 12.18 -6.48
C CYS A 283 1.43 11.83 -7.97
N MET A 284 0.84 12.65 -8.85
CA MET A 284 0.94 12.42 -10.30
C MET A 284 2.37 12.57 -10.82
N SER A 285 3.17 13.50 -10.29
CA SER A 285 4.57 13.65 -10.71
C SER A 285 5.42 12.43 -10.33
N VAL A 286 5.13 11.80 -9.20
CA VAL A 286 5.81 10.56 -8.77
C VAL A 286 5.45 9.42 -9.72
N TYR A 287 4.16 9.22 -10.03
CA TYR A 287 3.73 8.20 -10.99
C TYR A 287 4.37 8.40 -12.37
N GLN A 288 4.50 9.65 -12.83
CA GLN A 288 5.16 9.97 -14.10
C GLN A 288 6.67 9.70 -14.08
N THR A 289 7.32 9.84 -12.92
CA THR A 289 8.76 9.60 -12.77
C THR A 289 9.08 8.11 -12.83
N TYR A 290 8.18 7.26 -12.36
CA TYR A 290 8.37 5.80 -12.27
C TYR A 290 7.57 5.03 -13.33
N ILE A 291 7.38 5.63 -14.51
CA ILE A 291 6.74 4.95 -15.66
C ILE A 291 7.47 3.66 -16.04
N ASP A 292 8.80 3.59 -15.87
CA ASP A 292 9.57 2.40 -16.18
C ASP A 292 9.17 1.18 -15.31
N ALA A 293 8.64 1.42 -14.12
CA ALA A 293 8.14 0.40 -13.20
C ALA A 293 6.67 -0.02 -13.49
N MET A 294 6.06 0.51 -14.55
CA MET A 294 4.69 0.18 -14.99
C MET A 294 4.70 -0.89 -16.09
N ASN A 295 3.52 -1.33 -16.51
CA ASN A 295 3.40 -2.34 -17.57
C ASN A 295 3.83 -1.82 -18.97
N ASP A 296 3.99 -2.76 -19.92
CA ASP A 296 4.39 -2.44 -21.30
C ASP A 296 3.42 -1.50 -22.02
N LYS A 297 2.11 -1.60 -21.70
CA LYS A 297 1.09 -0.75 -22.31
C LYS A 297 1.35 0.72 -21.97
N ILE A 298 1.55 1.04 -20.70
CA ILE A 298 1.84 2.40 -20.24
C ILE A 298 3.19 2.88 -20.75
N ARG A 299 4.24 2.07 -20.70
CA ARG A 299 5.57 2.45 -21.22
C ARG A 299 5.54 2.80 -22.71
N LYS A 300 4.76 2.06 -23.51
CA LYS A 300 4.56 2.37 -24.93
C LYS A 300 3.73 3.64 -25.13
N GLN A 301 2.65 3.80 -24.36
CA GLN A 301 1.80 4.98 -24.43
C GLN A 301 2.54 6.26 -24.05
N SER A 302 3.39 6.22 -23.02
CA SER A 302 4.15 7.36 -22.52
C SER A 302 5.12 7.97 -23.53
N ALA A 303 5.55 7.19 -24.53
CA ALA A 303 6.35 7.70 -25.65
C ALA A 303 5.56 8.65 -26.57
N VAL A 304 4.23 8.58 -26.55
CA VAL A 304 3.32 9.38 -27.40
C VAL A 304 2.61 10.45 -26.58
N SER A 305 2.03 10.08 -25.43
CA SER A 305 1.31 11.00 -24.55
C SER A 305 1.36 10.54 -23.11
N ASN A 306 1.32 11.48 -22.17
CA ASN A 306 1.32 11.19 -20.76
C ASN A 306 -0.01 10.51 -20.34
N PRO A 307 0.01 9.24 -19.92
CA PRO A 307 -1.22 8.50 -19.59
C PRO A 307 -1.92 9.01 -18.32
N PHE A 308 -1.23 9.78 -17.48
CA PHE A 308 -1.77 10.39 -16.26
C PHE A 308 -2.13 11.87 -16.44
N LYS A 309 -2.15 12.35 -17.69
CA LYS A 309 -2.73 13.66 -18.04
C LYS A 309 -4.18 13.46 -18.45
N PHE A 310 -5.06 13.38 -17.46
CA PHE A 310 -6.49 13.16 -17.65
C PHE A 310 -7.15 14.35 -18.37
N LYS A 311 -8.12 14.06 -19.23
CA LYS A 311 -8.86 15.05 -20.01
C LYS A 311 -10.16 15.47 -19.32
N HIS A 312 -10.77 14.55 -18.60
CA HIS A 312 -12.11 14.70 -18.01
C HIS A 312 -12.07 14.80 -16.49
N ILE A 313 -10.88 14.88 -15.90
CA ILE A 313 -10.69 14.89 -14.44
C ILE A 313 -9.99 16.17 -14.00
N ALA A 314 -10.65 16.93 -13.13
CA ALA A 314 -10.11 18.12 -12.50
C ALA A 314 -9.48 17.78 -11.14
N SER A 315 -8.43 18.50 -10.75
CA SER A 315 -7.88 18.41 -9.38
C SER A 315 -8.65 19.36 -8.47
N LEU A 316 -9.04 18.87 -7.29
CA LEU A 316 -9.67 19.65 -6.24
C LEU A 316 -8.74 19.64 -5.01
N LYS A 317 -8.47 20.81 -4.41
CA LYS A 317 -7.53 20.90 -3.26
C LYS A 317 -8.25 20.84 -1.92
N THR A 318 -9.33 21.60 -1.78
CA THR A 318 -10.13 21.70 -0.56
C THR A 318 -11.62 21.73 -0.91
N ILE A 319 -12.48 21.52 0.07
CA ILE A 319 -13.93 21.67 -0.09
C ILE A 319 -14.32 23.13 -0.41
N ASP A 320 -13.54 24.10 0.05
CA ASP A 320 -13.77 25.53 -0.25
C ASP A 320 -13.60 25.86 -1.74
N ASP A 321 -12.79 25.07 -2.46
CA ASP A 321 -12.60 25.19 -3.91
C ASP A 321 -13.70 24.44 -4.71
N PHE A 322 -14.68 23.84 -4.01
CA PHE A 322 -15.72 22.99 -4.60
C PHE A 322 -17.09 23.66 -4.53
N ASP A 323 -17.56 24.16 -5.67
CA ASP A 323 -18.95 24.56 -5.83
C ASP A 323 -19.82 23.31 -6.02
N ASP A 324 -20.54 22.91 -4.97
CA ASP A 324 -21.33 21.68 -4.95
C ASP A 324 -22.67 21.80 -5.73
N ILE A 325 -22.57 22.07 -7.03
CA ILE A 325 -23.69 22.35 -7.93
C ILE A 325 -23.90 21.18 -8.89
N GLY A 326 -25.04 20.50 -8.74
CA GLY A 326 -25.46 19.44 -9.66
C GLY A 326 -24.74 18.09 -9.45
N PRO A 327 -24.92 17.15 -10.38
CA PRO A 327 -24.33 15.81 -10.30
C PRO A 327 -22.83 15.86 -10.59
N CYS A 328 -22.04 15.16 -9.79
CA CYS A 328 -20.60 15.07 -9.95
C CYS A 328 -20.05 13.75 -9.42
N VAL A 329 -18.79 13.46 -9.77
CA VAL A 329 -18.01 12.36 -9.20
C VAL A 329 -16.84 12.94 -8.42
N VAL A 330 -16.65 12.52 -7.18
CA VAL A 330 -15.52 12.97 -6.35
C VAL A 330 -14.76 11.77 -5.78
N LEU A 331 -13.48 11.67 -6.14
CA LEU A 331 -12.52 10.76 -5.51
C LEU A 331 -11.81 11.51 -4.39
N ALA A 332 -11.99 11.12 -3.12
CA ALA A 332 -11.47 11.85 -1.96
C ALA A 332 -10.78 10.92 -0.96
N SER A 333 -9.73 11.41 -0.29
CA SER A 333 -9.04 10.68 0.79
C SER A 333 -9.64 10.97 2.17
N PRO A 334 -9.51 10.05 3.15
CA PRO A 334 -8.92 8.70 3.06
C PRO A 334 -9.95 7.63 2.62
N GLY A 335 -9.48 6.46 2.20
CA GLY A 335 -10.36 5.41 1.65
C GLY A 335 -11.35 4.79 2.64
N MET A 336 -11.02 4.77 3.93
CA MET A 336 -11.86 4.17 4.98
C MET A 336 -12.71 5.21 5.74
N MET A 337 -12.66 6.48 5.32
CA MET A 337 -13.56 7.56 5.78
C MET A 337 -13.55 7.82 7.29
N GLN A 338 -12.41 7.58 7.96
CA GLN A 338 -12.27 7.85 9.40
C GLN A 338 -12.32 9.35 9.72
N SER A 339 -11.76 10.18 8.84
CA SER A 339 -11.65 11.64 8.96
C SER A 339 -11.47 12.27 7.57
N GLY A 340 -11.23 13.58 7.51
CA GLY A 340 -10.87 14.29 6.28
C GLY A 340 -11.98 14.41 5.24
N LEU A 341 -11.60 14.78 4.03
CA LEU A 341 -12.53 15.23 3.00
C LEU A 341 -13.54 14.15 2.56
N SER A 342 -13.12 12.88 2.45
CA SER A 342 -14.07 11.81 2.11
C SER A 342 -15.16 11.64 3.17
N ARG A 343 -14.83 11.86 4.45
CA ARG A 343 -15.77 11.81 5.56
C ARG A 343 -16.72 13.01 5.54
N GLU A 344 -16.17 14.22 5.36
CA GLU A 344 -16.95 15.45 5.26
C GLU A 344 -17.96 15.39 4.11
N LEU A 345 -17.53 14.98 2.91
CA LEU A 345 -18.42 14.82 1.76
C LEU A 345 -19.48 13.76 2.01
N PHE A 346 -19.14 12.65 2.66
CA PHE A 346 -20.12 11.64 3.02
C PHE A 346 -21.19 12.17 3.97
N GLU A 347 -20.81 12.90 5.01
CA GLU A 347 -21.76 13.50 5.95
C GLU A 347 -22.68 14.52 5.28
N CYS A 348 -22.15 15.30 4.32
CA CYS A 348 -22.95 16.21 3.51
C CYS A 348 -23.94 15.49 2.57
N TRP A 349 -23.56 14.32 2.05
CA TRP A 349 -24.29 13.67 0.95
C TRP A 349 -25.16 12.48 1.37
N CYS A 350 -24.94 11.89 2.54
CA CYS A 350 -25.57 10.63 2.94
C CYS A 350 -27.10 10.70 3.15
N THR A 351 -27.66 11.90 3.32
CA THR A 351 -29.09 12.10 3.57
C THR A 351 -29.95 12.13 2.30
N ASP A 352 -29.34 12.34 1.13
CA ASP A 352 -30.06 12.38 -0.16
C ASP A 352 -29.94 11.04 -0.89
N LYS A 353 -31.10 10.40 -1.13
CA LYS A 353 -31.23 9.11 -1.81
C LYS A 353 -30.70 9.08 -3.26
N ARG A 354 -30.48 10.24 -3.88
CA ARG A 354 -29.89 10.34 -5.22
C ARG A 354 -28.38 10.10 -5.18
N ASN A 355 -27.73 10.45 -4.08
CA ASN A 355 -26.28 10.29 -3.96
C ASN A 355 -25.88 8.82 -3.83
N GLY A 356 -24.61 8.52 -4.03
CA GLY A 356 -24.08 7.18 -3.87
C GLY A 356 -22.62 7.21 -3.44
N VAL A 357 -22.24 6.23 -2.64
CA VAL A 357 -20.84 5.99 -2.25
C VAL A 357 -20.39 4.64 -2.80
N ILE A 358 -19.22 4.61 -3.45
CA ILE A 358 -18.64 3.38 -4.01
C ILE A 358 -17.33 3.07 -3.29
N ILE A 359 -17.37 2.05 -2.43
CA ILE A 359 -16.19 1.55 -1.72
C ILE A 359 -15.42 0.60 -2.65
N ALA A 360 -14.22 1.02 -3.07
CA ALA A 360 -13.41 0.30 -4.06
C ALA A 360 -12.20 -0.45 -3.48
N GLY A 361 -11.91 -0.28 -2.19
CA GLY A 361 -10.80 -0.94 -1.48
C GLY A 361 -11.29 -1.95 -0.45
N TYR A 362 -10.36 -2.73 0.11
CA TYR A 362 -10.64 -3.53 1.31
C TYR A 362 -10.87 -2.59 2.50
N CYS A 363 -11.84 -2.92 3.35
CA CYS A 363 -12.15 -2.14 4.54
C CYS A 363 -11.88 -2.97 5.79
N VAL A 364 -11.09 -2.40 6.69
CA VAL A 364 -10.76 -3.00 7.98
C VAL A 364 -11.89 -2.74 8.97
N GLU A 365 -12.23 -3.72 9.79
CA GLU A 365 -13.21 -3.60 10.87
C GLU A 365 -12.84 -2.44 11.82
N GLY A 366 -13.87 -1.70 12.27
CA GLY A 366 -13.68 -0.52 13.13
C GLY A 366 -13.45 0.77 12.34
N THR A 367 -13.86 0.81 11.07
CA THR A 367 -13.81 2.00 10.23
C THR A 367 -15.19 2.44 9.81
N LEU A 368 -15.39 3.70 9.40
CA LEU A 368 -16.71 4.10 8.91
C LEU A 368 -17.13 3.30 7.67
N ALA A 369 -16.17 2.87 6.85
CA ALA A 369 -16.45 2.05 5.69
C ALA A 369 -16.84 0.59 6.03
N LYS A 370 -16.55 0.13 7.26
CA LYS A 370 -16.84 -1.23 7.75
C LYS A 370 -16.91 -1.29 9.28
#